data_AF-A0A0W0R530-F1
#
_entry.id   AF-A0A0W0R530-F1
#
_cell.length_a   1.000
_cell.length_b   1.000
_cell.length_c   1.000
_cell.angle_alpha   90.00
_cell.angle_beta   90.00
_cell.angle_gamma   90.00
#
_symmetry.space_group_name_H-M   'P 1'
#
loop_
_entity.id
_entity.type
_entity.pdbx_description
1 polymer ?
#
loop_
_entity_poly.entity_id
_entity_poly.type
_entity_poly.pdbx_seq_one_letter_code
_entity_poly.pdbx_strand_id
1 'polypeptide(L)'
;MKLKSLLLVCCLGLFSSAFAVNTHYHPQAGKNDNVKNSVSMPGLCEIEINNFSYEDFIVSGQFNDGTPLIPFYIYVNDAPHYISLFYNGRCSHGMMINITNLAGYPIYSQYTPRYSTINIIPNYLKQPKAELKIKR
;
A
#
# COMPACT_ATOMS: atom_id res chain seq x y z
N MET A 1 13.11 10.35 47.53
CA MET A 1 12.75 10.91 46.20
C MET A 1 13.33 10.12 45.01
N LYS A 2 13.26 8.77 45.01
CA LYS A 2 13.80 7.96 43.88
C LYS A 2 12.76 7.09 43.16
N LEU A 3 11.56 6.94 43.74
CA LEU A 3 10.49 6.09 43.19
C LEU A 3 9.71 6.77 42.05
N LYS A 4 9.60 8.11 42.07
CA LYS A 4 8.87 8.89 41.06
C LYS A 4 9.55 8.88 39.68
N SER A 5 10.88 8.70 39.64
CA SER A 5 11.63 8.67 38.38
C SER A 5 11.50 7.33 37.64
N LEU A 6 11.19 6.23 38.34
CA LEU A 6 11.09 4.91 37.73
C LEU A 6 9.78 4.73 36.94
N LEU A 7 8.68 5.32 37.45
CA LEU A 7 7.37 5.33 36.78
C LEU A 7 7.40 6.09 35.45
N LEU A 8 8.18 7.18 35.37
CA LEU A 8 8.31 7.98 34.15
C LEU A 8 8.99 7.18 33.02
N VAL A 9 9.98 6.33 33.35
CA VAL A 9 10.73 5.53 32.38
C VAL A 9 9.91 4.34 31.87
N CYS A 10 9.07 3.73 32.71
CA CYS A 10 8.15 2.66 32.28
C CYS A 10 7.06 3.16 31.32
N CYS A 11 6.60 4.41 31.47
CA CYS A 11 5.56 4.97 30.59
C CYS A 11 6.10 5.42 29.21
N LEU A 12 7.39 5.75 29.10
CA LEU A 12 8.01 6.17 27.83
C LEU A 12 8.33 4.98 26.89
N GLY A 13 8.39 3.75 27.42
CA GLY A 13 8.60 2.54 26.62
C GLY A 13 7.35 2.01 25.91
N LEU A 14 6.16 2.52 26.23
CA LEU A 14 4.89 2.05 25.66
C LEU A 14 4.52 2.71 24.32
N PHE A 15 5.34 3.65 23.82
CA PHE A 15 5.08 4.39 22.59
C PHE A 15 5.95 3.98 21.40
N SER A 16 6.58 2.79 21.42
CA SER A 16 7.13 2.20 20.21
C SER A 16 5.99 1.69 19.32
N SER A 17 5.28 2.61 18.66
CA SER A 17 4.33 2.29 17.60
C SER A 17 5.12 1.69 16.44
N ALA A 18 4.93 0.39 16.22
CA ALA A 18 5.34 -0.25 14.98
C ALA A 18 4.52 0.40 13.85
N PHE A 19 5.11 1.29 13.08
CA PHE A 19 4.47 1.82 11.88
C PHE A 19 4.45 0.69 10.85
N ALA A 20 3.25 0.26 10.46
CA ALA A 20 3.10 -0.62 9.30
C ALA A 20 3.67 0.11 8.07
N VAL A 21 4.54 -0.60 7.34
CA VAL A 21 5.08 -0.09 6.08
C VAL A 21 3.97 -0.23 5.04
N ASN A 22 3.30 0.89 4.73
CA ASN A 22 2.20 0.91 3.76
C ASN A 22 2.69 1.15 2.32
N THR A 23 4.01 1.10 2.10
CA THR A 23 4.61 1.23 0.77
C THR A 23 5.15 -0.12 0.30
N HIS A 24 4.74 -0.51 -0.90
CA HIS A 24 5.05 -1.79 -1.53
C HIS A 24 5.93 -1.55 -2.75
N TYR A 25 7.03 -2.29 -2.85
CA TYR A 25 8.04 -2.07 -3.88
C TYR A 25 8.15 -3.25 -4.83
N HIS A 26 8.67 -2.97 -6.03
CA HIS A 26 9.15 -4.01 -6.92
C HIS A 26 10.19 -4.89 -6.21
N PRO A 27 10.16 -6.24 -6.35
CA PRO A 27 11.11 -7.13 -5.68
C PRO A 27 12.60 -6.86 -5.97
N GLN A 28 12.88 -6.18 -7.09
CA GLN A 28 14.24 -5.81 -7.50
C GLN A 28 14.62 -4.35 -7.19
N ALA A 29 13.72 -3.55 -6.60
CA ALA A 29 13.95 -2.12 -6.34
C ALA A 29 15.13 -1.83 -5.39
N GLY A 30 15.66 -2.82 -4.67
CA GLY A 30 16.85 -2.68 -3.82
C GLY A 30 18.14 -3.32 -4.35
N LYS A 31 18.11 -3.95 -5.53
CA LYS A 31 19.27 -4.72 -6.04
C LYS A 31 20.25 -3.91 -6.89
N ASN A 32 19.83 -2.78 -7.46
CA ASN A 32 20.64 -1.99 -8.40
C ASN A 32 20.81 -0.52 -8.00
N ASP A 33 20.22 -0.09 -6.88
CA ASP A 33 20.09 1.32 -6.57
C ASP A 33 21.11 1.73 -5.49
N ASN A 34 22.26 2.26 -5.95
CA ASN A 34 23.03 3.30 -5.23
C ASN A 34 22.23 4.61 -5.10
N VAL A 35 20.95 4.61 -5.45
CA VAL A 35 20.01 5.68 -5.19
C VAL A 35 19.79 5.65 -3.69
N LYS A 36 20.47 6.57 -2.99
CA LYS A 36 20.15 6.96 -1.61
C LYS A 36 18.62 6.97 -1.47
N ASN A 37 18.14 6.68 -0.27
CA ASN A 37 16.78 6.96 0.19
C ASN A 37 16.42 8.47 0.08
N SER A 38 16.61 9.08 -1.09
CA SER A 38 16.20 10.41 -1.44
C SER A 38 14.72 10.29 -1.74
N VAL A 39 13.94 10.41 -0.67
CA VAL A 39 12.63 11.06 -0.70
C VAL A 39 11.87 10.74 -1.98
N SER A 40 11.36 9.51 -2.09
CA SER A 40 10.24 9.26 -2.99
C SER A 40 9.10 10.13 -2.47
N MET A 41 9.01 11.36 -3.00
CA MET A 41 7.91 12.26 -2.71
C MET A 41 6.64 11.50 -3.11
N PRO A 42 5.73 11.23 -2.15
CA PRO A 42 4.54 10.44 -2.41
C PRO A 42 3.81 10.99 -3.63
N GLY A 43 3.46 10.11 -4.57
CA GLY A 43 2.54 10.43 -5.65
C GLY A 43 3.10 10.53 -7.07
N LEU A 44 4.42 10.58 -7.32
CA LEU A 44 4.90 10.68 -8.71
C LEU A 44 4.97 9.34 -9.47
N CYS A 45 5.27 8.24 -8.81
CA CYS A 45 5.45 6.96 -9.51
C CYS A 45 4.74 5.83 -8.78
N GLU A 46 3.55 6.13 -8.27
CA GLU A 46 2.83 5.26 -7.36
C GLU A 46 1.38 5.05 -7.81
N ILE A 47 0.83 3.94 -7.36
CA ILE A 47 -0.61 3.68 -7.31
C ILE A 47 -1.00 3.68 -5.84
N GLU A 48 -1.97 4.51 -5.49
CA GLU A 48 -2.53 4.57 -4.15
C GLU A 48 -3.75 3.65 -4.06
N ILE A 49 -3.91 2.95 -2.94
CA ILE A 49 -5.07 2.11 -2.65
C ILE A 49 -5.59 2.48 -1.27
N ASN A 50 -6.87 2.85 -1.23
CA ASN A 50 -7.58 3.23 -0.01
C ASN A 50 -8.69 2.21 0.28
N ASN A 51 -8.75 1.71 1.52
CA ASN A 51 -9.87 0.93 1.99
C ASN A 51 -10.81 1.79 2.83
N PHE A 52 -11.89 2.27 2.22
CA PHE A 52 -12.97 2.98 2.92
C PHE A 52 -14.16 2.08 3.25
N SER A 53 -14.04 0.77 2.99
CA SER A 53 -15.10 -0.20 3.22
C SER A 53 -15.06 -0.78 4.65
N TYR A 54 -15.87 -1.80 4.90
CA TYR A 54 -15.97 -2.50 6.20
C TYR A 54 -15.36 -3.90 6.19
N GLU A 55 -14.61 -4.25 5.14
CA GLU A 55 -13.98 -5.56 4.98
C GLU A 55 -12.49 -5.43 4.66
N ASP A 56 -11.74 -6.49 4.93
CA ASP A 56 -10.32 -6.59 4.60
C ASP A 56 -10.13 -7.18 3.19
N PHE A 57 -9.06 -6.77 2.51
CA PHE A 57 -8.74 -7.26 1.18
C PHE A 57 -7.29 -7.72 1.04
N ILE A 58 -7.05 -8.52 0.02
CA ILE A 58 -5.74 -8.93 -0.45
C ILE A 58 -5.48 -8.23 -1.78
N VAL A 59 -4.35 -7.55 -1.86
CA VAL A 59 -3.86 -6.95 -3.10
C VAL A 59 -2.75 -7.82 -3.66
N SER A 60 -2.85 -8.13 -4.94
CA SER A 60 -1.82 -8.80 -5.73
C SER A 60 -1.75 -8.17 -7.11
N GLY A 61 -0.78 -8.57 -7.92
CA GLY A 61 -0.62 -7.97 -9.24
C GLY A 61 0.62 -8.42 -9.96
N GLN A 62 0.82 -7.84 -11.14
CA GLN A 62 1.98 -8.11 -11.99
C GLN A 62 2.48 -6.79 -12.59
N PHE A 63 3.76 -6.51 -12.38
CA PHE A 63 4.45 -5.38 -12.99
C PHE A 63 4.62 -5.60 -14.51
N ASN A 64 4.87 -4.52 -15.25
CA ASN A 64 4.99 -4.56 -16.72
C ASN A 64 6.13 -5.45 -17.25
N ASP A 65 7.12 -5.78 -16.44
CA ASP A 65 8.20 -6.72 -16.78
C ASP A 65 7.84 -8.19 -16.49
N GLY A 66 6.61 -8.46 -16.06
CA GLY A 66 6.12 -9.78 -15.70
C GLY A 66 6.39 -10.17 -14.25
N THR A 67 7.12 -9.36 -13.48
CA THR A 67 7.42 -9.65 -12.07
C THR A 67 6.13 -9.59 -11.24
N PRO A 68 5.85 -10.59 -10.38
CA PRO A 68 4.71 -10.53 -9.49
C PRO A 68 4.93 -9.51 -8.36
N LEU A 69 3.87 -8.79 -8.00
CA LEU A 69 3.81 -8.03 -6.77
C LEU A 69 3.73 -9.00 -5.58
N ILE A 70 4.54 -8.75 -4.54
CA ILE A 70 4.41 -9.47 -3.27
C ILE A 70 3.02 -9.14 -2.71
N PRO A 71 2.12 -10.13 -2.55
CA PRO A 71 0.77 -9.86 -2.09
C PRO A 71 0.78 -9.25 -0.69
N PHE A 72 -0.14 -8.33 -0.44
CA PHE A 72 -0.31 -7.69 0.86
C PHE A 72 -1.78 -7.53 1.23
N TYR A 73 -2.03 -7.45 2.52
CA TYR A 73 -3.35 -7.17 3.06
C TYR A 73 -3.56 -5.67 3.20
N ILE A 74 -4.81 -5.24 3.04
CA ILE A 74 -5.29 -3.92 3.40
C ILE A 74 -6.46 -4.10 4.35
N TYR A 75 -6.24 -3.78 5.62
CA TYR A 75 -7.21 -3.93 6.66
C TYR A 75 -8.19 -2.75 6.71
N VAL A 76 -9.33 -2.94 7.35
CA VAL A 76 -10.25 -1.84 7.67
C VAL A 76 -9.53 -0.80 8.53
N ASN A 77 -9.67 0.47 8.16
CA ASN A 77 -9.01 1.63 8.78
C ASN A 77 -7.48 1.70 8.60
N ASP A 78 -6.88 0.87 7.72
CA ASP A 78 -5.48 1.08 7.35
C ASP A 78 -5.29 2.44 6.68
N ALA A 79 -4.14 3.07 6.95
CA ALA A 79 -3.73 4.23 6.18
C ALA A 79 -3.54 3.84 4.69
N PRO A 80 -3.64 4.80 3.74
CA PRO A 80 -3.45 4.54 2.33
C PRO A 80 -2.21 3.69 2.03
N HIS A 81 -2.36 2.69 1.17
CA HIS A 81 -1.24 1.89 0.68
C HIS A 81 -0.75 2.41 -0.66
N TYR A 82 0.56 2.36 -0.87
CA TYR A 82 1.23 2.87 -2.05
C TYR A 82 2.03 1.75 -2.71
N ILE A 83 1.75 1.44 -3.97
CA ILE A 83 2.60 0.56 -4.76
C ILE A 83 3.53 1.42 -5.60
N SER A 84 4.82 1.37 -5.29
CA SER A 84 5.86 2.04 -6.07
C SER A 84 6.10 1.33 -7.40
N LEU A 85 5.98 2.09 -8.47
CA LEU A 85 6.30 1.72 -9.84
C LEU A 85 7.68 2.21 -10.27
N PHE A 86 8.48 2.75 -9.34
CA PHE A 86 9.88 3.09 -9.59
C PHE A 86 10.76 1.87 -9.36
N TYR A 87 11.35 1.36 -10.44
CA TYR A 87 12.32 0.26 -10.38
C TYR A 87 13.23 0.31 -11.61
N ASN A 88 14.47 -0.18 -11.48
CA ASN A 88 15.49 -0.11 -12.53
C ASN A 88 15.72 1.33 -13.03
N GLY A 89 15.77 2.30 -12.10
CA GLY A 89 16.01 3.71 -12.38
C GLY A 89 14.92 4.43 -13.17
N ARG A 90 13.72 3.83 -13.35
CA ARG A 90 12.64 4.40 -14.16
C ARG A 90 11.27 4.22 -13.53
N CYS A 91 10.34 5.12 -13.85
CA CYS A 91 8.94 5.00 -13.47
C CYS A 91 8.14 4.24 -14.53
N SER A 92 7.61 3.09 -14.15
CA SER A 92 6.73 2.32 -15.03
C SER A 92 5.40 3.06 -15.28
N HIS A 93 4.74 2.73 -16.39
CA HIS A 93 3.47 3.38 -16.78
C HIS A 93 2.28 2.91 -15.96
N GLY A 94 2.39 1.78 -15.26
CA GLY A 94 1.31 1.13 -14.54
C GLY A 94 1.66 -0.32 -14.26
N MET A 95 0.66 -1.09 -13.84
CA MET A 95 0.76 -2.53 -13.64
C MET A 95 -0.64 -3.17 -13.61
N MET A 96 -0.73 -4.49 -13.75
CA MET A 96 -1.96 -5.22 -13.47
C MET A 96 -2.16 -5.34 -11.96
N ILE A 97 -3.33 -4.96 -11.46
CA ILE A 97 -3.70 -5.07 -10.05
C ILE A 97 -4.94 -5.95 -9.92
N ASN A 98 -4.90 -6.85 -8.94
CA ASN A 98 -6.00 -7.69 -8.51
C ASN A 98 -6.26 -7.44 -7.03
N ILE A 99 -7.51 -7.16 -6.68
CA ILE A 99 -7.98 -6.99 -5.31
C ILE A 99 -9.10 -8.00 -5.08
N THR A 100 -8.94 -8.84 -4.07
CA THR A 100 -9.94 -9.83 -3.65
C THR A 100 -10.25 -9.63 -2.18
N ASN A 101 -11.48 -9.94 -1.75
CA ASN A 101 -11.73 -10.09 -0.32
C ASN A 101 -11.05 -11.35 0.23
N LEU A 102 -11.07 -11.54 1.56
CA LEU A 102 -10.44 -12.70 2.21
C LEU A 102 -11.05 -14.05 1.80
N ALA A 103 -12.27 -14.07 1.26
CA ALA A 103 -12.91 -15.26 0.71
C ALA A 103 -12.55 -15.53 -0.77
N GLY A 104 -11.72 -14.68 -1.39
CA GLY A 104 -11.26 -14.84 -2.77
C GLY A 104 -12.18 -14.27 -3.84
N TYR A 105 -13.25 -13.55 -3.47
CA TYR A 105 -14.11 -12.89 -4.45
C TYR A 105 -13.42 -11.66 -5.05
N PRO A 106 -13.40 -11.52 -6.39
CA PRO A 106 -12.74 -10.41 -7.05
C PRO A 106 -13.54 -9.10 -6.90
N ILE A 107 -12.86 -8.06 -6.42
CA ILE A 107 -13.39 -6.70 -6.24
C ILE A 107 -12.87 -5.76 -7.34
N TYR A 108 -11.63 -5.99 -7.78
CA TYR A 108 -10.95 -5.22 -8.82
C TYR A 108 -9.94 -6.11 -9.55
N SER A 109 -9.90 -6.06 -10.88
CA SER A 109 -8.91 -6.79 -11.67
C SER A 109 -8.71 -6.09 -13.02
N GLN A 110 -7.72 -5.21 -13.12
CA GLN A 110 -7.43 -4.49 -14.36
C GLN A 110 -6.05 -3.81 -14.35
N TYR A 111 -5.61 -3.39 -15.55
CA TYR A 111 -4.43 -2.55 -15.71
C TYR A 111 -4.68 -1.19 -15.06
N THR A 112 -3.77 -0.80 -14.18
CA THR A 112 -3.88 0.42 -13.39
C THR A 112 -2.68 1.32 -13.71
N PRO A 113 -2.92 2.54 -14.23
CA PRO A 113 -1.83 3.44 -14.57
C PRO A 113 -1.17 4.02 -13.31
N ARG A 114 0.10 4.43 -13.42
CA ARG A 114 0.75 5.30 -12.43
C ARG A 114 -0.06 6.58 -12.22
N TYR A 115 0.11 7.25 -11.08
CA TYR A 115 -0.67 8.44 -10.71
C TYR A 115 -2.17 8.15 -10.57
N SER A 116 -2.51 7.02 -9.96
CA SER A 116 -3.91 6.67 -9.76
C SER A 116 -4.19 6.32 -8.30
N THR A 117 -5.46 6.46 -7.93
CA THR A 117 -6.00 6.03 -6.65
C THR A 117 -7.10 5.01 -6.92
N ILE A 118 -7.03 3.86 -6.26
CA ILE A 118 -8.12 2.89 -6.16
C ILE A 118 -8.79 3.10 -4.79
N ASN A 119 -10.06 3.50 -4.79
CA ASN A 119 -10.86 3.58 -3.57
C ASN A 119 -11.78 2.38 -3.48
N ILE A 120 -11.64 1.56 -2.45
CA ILE A 120 -12.59 0.49 -2.14
C ILE A 120 -13.65 1.06 -1.21
N ILE A 121 -14.88 1.16 -1.68
CA ILE A 121 -16.00 1.78 -0.97
C ILE A 121 -17.05 0.74 -0.57
N PRO A 122 -17.77 0.95 0.55
CA PRO A 122 -18.78 0.03 1.00
C PRO A 122 -19.97 0.01 0.04
N ASN A 123 -20.63 -1.13 -0.06
CA ASN A 123 -21.87 -1.30 -0.78
C ASN A 123 -22.86 -2.04 0.11
N TYR A 124 -23.81 -1.32 0.71
CA TYR A 124 -24.66 -1.86 1.78
C TYR A 124 -25.56 -3.04 1.34
N LEU A 125 -25.74 -3.27 0.04
CA LEU A 125 -26.62 -4.31 -0.50
C LEU A 125 -25.90 -5.32 -1.40
N LYS A 126 -24.60 -5.16 -1.65
CA LYS A 126 -23.80 -6.01 -2.56
C LYS A 126 -22.34 -6.09 -2.09
N GLN A 127 -21.49 -6.75 -2.87
CA GLN A 127 -20.04 -6.73 -2.62
C GLN A 127 -19.48 -5.30 -2.69
N PRO A 128 -18.42 -4.98 -1.91
CA PRO A 128 -17.69 -3.72 -2.00
C PRO A 128 -17.33 -3.38 -3.45
N LYS A 129 -17.25 -2.09 -3.76
CA LYS A 129 -16.91 -1.61 -5.10
C LYS A 129 -15.56 -0.92 -5.08
N ALA A 130 -14.72 -1.21 -6.06
CA ALA A 130 -13.50 -0.45 -6.30
C ALA A 130 -13.72 0.64 -7.36
N GLU A 131 -13.24 1.85 -7.08
CA GLU A 131 -13.29 3.00 -7.98
C GLU A 131 -11.88 3.50 -8.30
N LEU A 132 -11.55 3.51 -9.60
CA LEU A 132 -10.28 4.05 -10.09
C LEU A 132 -10.41 5.54 -10.40
N LYS A 133 -9.51 6.35 -9.83
CA LYS A 133 -9.37 7.78 -10.12
C LYS A 133 -7.93 8.07 -10.57
N ILE A 134 -7.79 8.69 -11.74
CA ILE A 134 -6.49 9.21 -12.19
C ILE A 134 -6.27 10.58 -11.53
N LYS A 135 -5.12 10.75 -10.87
CA LYS A 135 -4.68 12.04 -10.31
C LYS A 135 -4.23 12.91 -11.50
N ARG A 136 -4.89 14.06 -11.66
CA ARG A 136 -4.54 15.07 -12.67
C ARG A 136 -3.47 16.01 -12.12
#